data_AF-A0AA39IH21-F1
#
_entry.id   AF-A0AA39IH21-F1
#
_cell.length_a   1.000
_cell.length_b   1.000
_cell.length_c   1.000
_cell.angle_alpha   90.00
_cell.angle_beta   90.00
_cell.angle_gamma   90.00
#
_symmetry.space_group_name_H-M   'P 1'
#
loop_
_entity.id
_entity.type
_entity.pdbx_description
1 polymer ?
#
loop_
_entity_poly.entity_id
_entity_poly.type
_entity_poly.pdbx_seq_one_letter_code
_entity_poly.pdbx_strand_id
1 'polypeptide(L)'
;MTLDRRCGAPSFVLRRYRSVQSCAHSPRTRTAVRPCRPITKRIYRKRPKRSRKRKKSVTYYVFLAFYYIGAVIYIYFVVLSPTETERSAVSNNLELLSFLNEYDEKFGNHFDYELSRWFASQIKITSNAEKSQELLGLLDDHDAEMESIAGITSEQLDDFREKQSYAFLSTAVLNNATEDEVGKLVEIYMRTMTFIRARKLQNFTASFLVQPWKTRLSDFEDILISADRRVLDAINSLDMLDNLKSLAKEFWKSYSSAHTPGIKESCLVYRSNSETLDYDEILDRIRVAIMMQVTSCIPPEYEGWDSVEKTKYEEEDFGIHKEP
;
A
#
# COMPACT_ATOMS: atom_id res chain seq x y z
N MET A 1 -2.29 -43.99 33.78
CA MET A 1 -2.40 -45.22 32.98
C MET A 1 -1.78 -44.97 31.62
N THR A 2 -0.93 -45.88 31.16
CA THR A 2 -0.20 -45.84 29.87
C THR A 2 -0.81 -46.81 28.86
N LEU A 3 -0.72 -46.49 27.56
CA LEU A 3 -0.59 -47.34 26.35
C LEU A 3 -1.07 -46.48 25.15
N ASP A 4 -0.30 -46.08 24.12
CA ASP A 4 0.84 -46.62 23.34
C ASP A 4 0.42 -47.45 22.09
N ARG A 5 1.13 -47.19 20.96
CA ARG A 5 1.22 -47.95 19.67
C ARG A 5 0.07 -47.86 18.65
N ARG A 6 0.22 -48.11 17.33
CA ARG A 6 1.28 -48.14 16.24
C ARG A 6 0.51 -48.32 14.89
N CYS A 7 1.02 -48.23 13.65
CA CYS A 7 2.30 -47.95 12.95
C CYS A 7 1.92 -47.40 11.53
N GLY A 8 2.77 -47.15 10.52
CA GLY A 8 4.22 -47.25 10.31
C GLY A 8 4.57 -46.95 8.83
N ALA A 9 5.84 -46.67 8.51
CA ALA A 9 6.39 -46.53 7.14
C ALA A 9 6.88 -47.92 6.60
N PRO A 10 7.58 -48.11 5.43
CA PRO A 10 8.17 -47.13 4.50
C PRO A 10 8.22 -47.48 2.97
N SER A 11 8.90 -46.60 2.20
CA SER A 11 9.87 -46.89 1.09
C SER A 11 9.48 -47.31 -0.36
N PHE A 12 9.99 -46.51 -1.31
CA PHE A 12 10.59 -46.82 -2.65
C PHE A 12 9.88 -47.68 -3.72
N VAL A 13 9.95 -47.23 -5.01
CA VAL A 13 10.67 -47.89 -6.16
C VAL A 13 10.37 -47.22 -7.53
N LEU A 14 11.35 -47.25 -8.45
CA LEU A 14 11.36 -46.73 -9.83
C LEU A 14 10.65 -47.63 -10.86
N ARG A 15 10.09 -47.05 -11.95
CA ARG A 15 10.23 -47.51 -13.38
C ARG A 15 9.41 -46.59 -14.34
N ARG A 16 10.03 -45.96 -15.35
CA ARG A 16 10.21 -46.44 -16.75
C ARG A 16 8.94 -47.05 -17.39
N TYR A 17 8.35 -46.33 -18.34
CA TYR A 17 7.52 -46.89 -19.42
C TYR A 17 8.30 -46.91 -20.75
N ARG A 18 8.20 -48.00 -21.52
CA ARG A 18 8.70 -48.11 -22.88
C ARG A 18 7.84 -49.10 -23.66
N SER A 19 7.31 -48.67 -24.81
CA SER A 19 6.83 -49.46 -25.97
C SER A 19 5.91 -50.67 -25.76
N VAL A 20 4.86 -50.79 -26.59
CA VAL A 20 4.62 -51.96 -27.47
C VAL A 20 3.82 -51.49 -28.70
N GLN A 21 4.07 -52.13 -29.86
CA GLN A 21 3.34 -51.94 -31.12
C GLN A 21 2.16 -52.92 -31.21
N SER A 22 1.14 -52.60 -32.01
CA SER A 22 0.25 -53.62 -32.61
C SER A 22 -0.10 -53.26 -34.05
N CYS A 23 0.13 -54.20 -34.96
CA CYS A 23 -0.21 -54.11 -36.39
C CYS A 23 -1.43 -54.99 -36.73
N ALA A 24 -1.94 -54.85 -37.96
CA ALA A 24 -3.02 -55.62 -38.66
C ALA A 24 -4.38 -54.90 -38.73
N HIS A 25 -5.16 -54.95 -39.83
CA HIS A 25 -4.89 -55.48 -41.19
C HIS A 25 -5.76 -54.80 -42.28
N SER A 26 -5.29 -54.96 -43.53
CA SER A 26 -5.89 -54.69 -44.87
C SER A 26 -7.33 -55.25 -45.08
N PRO A 27 -8.11 -55.00 -46.19
CA PRO A 27 -7.62 -54.78 -47.58
C PRO A 27 -8.45 -54.00 -48.67
N ARG A 28 -7.80 -53.86 -49.86
CA ARG A 28 -8.33 -53.73 -51.27
C ARG A 28 -9.00 -52.39 -51.69
N THR A 29 -8.62 -51.72 -52.81
CA THR A 29 -8.60 -52.22 -54.22
C THR A 29 -7.70 -51.39 -55.19
N ARG A 30 -7.35 -52.02 -56.35
CA ARG A 30 -7.12 -51.53 -57.76
C ARG A 30 -6.74 -50.04 -58.03
N THR A 31 -5.93 -49.63 -59.03
CA THR A 31 -5.20 -50.25 -60.18
C THR A 31 -4.26 -49.22 -60.83
N ALA A 32 -3.14 -49.62 -61.46
CA ALA A 32 -2.62 -49.14 -62.76
C ALA A 32 -1.10 -49.39 -62.94
N VAL A 33 -0.71 -49.88 -64.12
CA VAL A 33 0.67 -50.21 -64.52
C VAL A 33 1.33 -49.04 -65.26
N ARG A 34 2.60 -48.70 -65.00
CA ARG A 34 3.54 -48.08 -65.99
C ARG A 34 5.02 -48.46 -65.73
N PRO A 35 5.89 -48.40 -66.75
CA PRO A 35 7.08 -49.27 -66.84
C PRO A 35 8.40 -48.65 -66.36
N CYS A 36 9.40 -49.53 -66.21
CA CYS A 36 10.77 -49.23 -65.81
C CYS A 36 11.48 -48.20 -66.70
N ARG A 37 12.32 -47.34 -66.09
CA ARG A 37 13.37 -46.56 -66.77
C ARG A 37 14.74 -46.83 -66.13
N PRO A 38 15.84 -46.78 -66.91
CA PRO A 38 17.15 -47.26 -66.47
C PRO A 38 17.85 -46.34 -65.46
N ILE A 39 18.56 -46.96 -64.52
CA ILE A 39 19.34 -46.28 -63.48
C ILE A 39 20.64 -45.73 -64.09
N THR A 40 20.71 -44.42 -64.29
CA THR A 40 21.98 -43.73 -64.58
C THR A 40 22.67 -43.33 -63.28
N LYS A 41 23.75 -44.04 -62.92
CA LYS A 41 24.59 -43.71 -61.76
C LYS A 41 25.33 -42.38 -61.98
N ARG A 42 24.74 -41.25 -61.56
CA ARG A 42 25.47 -39.97 -61.46
C ARG A 42 26.49 -40.03 -60.32
N ILE A 43 27.77 -40.03 -60.68
CA ILE A 43 28.88 -39.90 -59.74
C ILE A 43 28.90 -38.47 -59.17
N TYR A 44 28.31 -38.28 -57.99
CA TYR A 44 28.40 -37.01 -57.26
C TYR A 44 29.78 -36.85 -56.60
N ARG A 45 30.65 -36.04 -57.22
CA ARG A 45 31.86 -35.53 -56.56
C ARG A 45 31.47 -34.76 -55.29
N LYS A 46 31.90 -35.24 -54.11
CA LYS A 46 31.72 -34.55 -52.82
C LYS A 46 32.46 -33.20 -52.84
N ARG A 47 31.74 -32.07 -52.96
CA ARG A 47 32.32 -30.75 -52.64
C ARG A 47 32.61 -30.65 -51.14
N PRO A 48 33.75 -30.08 -50.71
CA PRO A 48 34.13 -30.04 -49.30
C PRO A 48 33.23 -29.11 -48.46
N LYS A 49 32.43 -29.70 -47.57
CA LYS A 49 31.59 -28.98 -46.58
C LYS A 49 32.43 -28.44 -45.41
N ARG A 50 33.29 -27.42 -45.60
CA ARG A 50 34.06 -26.82 -44.49
C ARG A 50 33.84 -25.32 -44.19
N SER A 51 33.22 -24.52 -45.07
CA SER A 51 33.03 -23.07 -44.82
C SER A 51 31.69 -22.64 -44.21
N ARG A 52 30.63 -23.48 -44.27
CA ARG A 52 29.26 -23.07 -43.86
C ARG A 52 28.98 -23.02 -42.35
N LYS A 53 29.84 -23.58 -41.49
CA LYS A 53 29.62 -23.54 -40.01
C LYS A 53 30.05 -22.21 -39.37
N ARG A 54 31.17 -21.59 -39.80
CA ARG A 54 31.63 -20.31 -39.21
C ARG A 54 30.68 -19.14 -39.48
N LYS A 55 30.12 -19.01 -40.69
CA LYS A 55 29.23 -17.87 -41.02
C LYS A 55 27.94 -17.81 -40.20
N LYS A 56 27.40 -18.95 -39.74
CA LYS A 56 26.19 -18.97 -38.88
C LYS A 56 26.45 -18.50 -37.44
N SER A 57 27.69 -18.62 -36.95
CA SER A 57 28.04 -18.17 -35.60
C SER A 57 28.07 -16.65 -35.50
N VAL A 58 28.63 -15.97 -36.50
CA VAL A 58 28.78 -14.51 -36.50
C VAL A 58 27.42 -13.81 -36.54
N THR A 59 26.49 -14.26 -37.39
CA THR A 59 25.14 -13.68 -37.43
C THR A 59 24.39 -13.81 -36.11
N TYR A 60 24.52 -14.95 -35.42
CA TYR A 60 23.86 -15.16 -34.13
C TYR A 60 24.33 -14.16 -33.07
N TYR A 61 25.65 -13.94 -32.93
CA TYR A 61 26.18 -12.97 -31.98
C TYR A 61 25.82 -11.52 -32.33
N VAL A 62 25.73 -11.16 -33.61
CA VAL A 62 25.29 -9.83 -34.04
C VAL A 62 23.81 -9.60 -33.67
N PHE A 63 22.92 -10.56 -33.91
CA PHE A 63 21.52 -10.46 -33.47
C PHE A 63 21.39 -10.38 -31.94
N LEU A 64 22.19 -11.14 -31.19
CA LEU A 64 22.18 -11.10 -29.74
C LEU A 64 22.62 -9.72 -29.20
N ALA A 65 23.65 -9.12 -29.82
CA ALA A 65 24.13 -7.79 -29.46
C ALA A 65 23.09 -6.70 -29.76
N PHE A 66 22.42 -6.73 -30.92
CA PHE A 66 21.33 -5.79 -31.22
C PHE A 66 20.14 -5.96 -30.27
N TYR A 67 19.78 -7.18 -29.91
CA TYR A 67 18.72 -7.44 -28.92
C TYR A 67 19.10 -6.89 -27.54
N TYR A 68 20.35 -7.08 -27.11
CA TYR A 68 20.84 -6.55 -25.83
C TYR A 68 20.90 -5.02 -25.81
N ILE A 69 21.40 -4.39 -26.88
CA ILE A 69 21.41 -2.92 -27.02
C ILE A 69 19.97 -2.38 -27.04
N GLY A 70 19.06 -3.02 -27.77
CA GLY A 70 17.64 -2.65 -27.79
C GLY A 70 16.97 -2.77 -26.42
N ALA A 71 17.27 -3.84 -25.66
CA ALA A 71 16.77 -4.02 -24.30
C ALA A 71 17.34 -2.98 -23.32
N VAL A 72 18.64 -2.65 -23.41
CA VAL A 72 19.26 -1.59 -22.59
C VAL A 72 18.70 -0.21 -22.94
N ILE A 73 18.49 0.11 -24.22
CA ILE A 73 17.84 1.35 -24.65
C ILE A 73 16.39 1.41 -24.15
N TYR A 74 15.64 0.30 -24.25
CA TYR A 74 14.28 0.21 -23.74
C TYR A 74 14.22 0.45 -22.22
N ILE A 75 15.07 -0.23 -21.43
CA ILE A 75 15.15 -0.01 -19.98
C ILE A 75 15.55 1.45 -19.69
N TYR A 76 16.54 1.99 -20.40
CA TYR A 76 17.00 3.37 -20.18
C TYR A 76 15.92 4.42 -20.49
N PHE A 77 15.19 4.29 -21.60
CA PHE A 77 14.20 5.27 -22.04
C PHE A 77 12.78 5.06 -21.47
N VAL A 78 12.41 3.84 -21.06
CA VAL A 78 11.05 3.50 -20.60
C VAL A 78 10.99 3.23 -19.09
N VAL A 79 12.12 2.89 -18.45
CA VAL A 79 12.17 2.59 -17.01
C VAL A 79 13.01 3.61 -16.22
N LEU A 80 14.01 4.24 -16.83
CA LEU A 80 14.97 5.13 -16.14
C LEU A 80 14.93 6.60 -16.58
N SER A 81 14.23 6.94 -17.66
CA SER A 81 14.10 8.32 -18.15
C SER A 81 12.69 8.83 -17.89
N PRO A 82 12.42 9.53 -16.77
CA PRO A 82 11.11 10.11 -16.53
C PRO A 82 10.82 11.14 -17.63
N THR A 83 9.75 10.90 -18.38
CA THR A 83 9.27 11.80 -19.42
C THR A 83 8.81 13.13 -18.79
N GLU A 84 8.81 14.24 -19.54
CA GLU A 84 8.34 15.53 -18.99
C GLU A 84 6.89 15.46 -18.51
N THR A 85 6.07 14.61 -19.15
CA THR A 85 4.72 14.23 -18.72
C THR A 85 4.67 13.50 -17.37
N GLU A 86 5.66 12.67 -17.05
CA GLU A 86 5.77 12.04 -15.73
C GLU A 86 6.24 13.04 -14.68
N ARG A 87 7.09 14.02 -15.01
CA ARG A 87 7.44 15.09 -14.06
C ARG A 87 6.26 15.96 -13.68
N SER A 88 5.37 16.31 -14.63
CA SER A 88 4.12 16.99 -14.29
C SER A 88 3.20 16.11 -13.44
N ALA A 89 3.05 14.82 -13.78
CA ALA A 89 2.24 13.90 -12.97
C ALA A 89 2.82 13.70 -11.56
N VAL A 90 4.15 13.69 -11.41
CA VAL A 90 4.86 13.61 -10.13
C VAL A 90 4.66 14.86 -9.28
N SER A 91 4.74 16.07 -9.87
CA SER A 91 4.42 17.32 -9.16
C SER A 91 2.98 17.30 -8.67
N ASN A 92 2.03 17.00 -9.58
CA ASN A 92 0.61 16.91 -9.27
C ASN A 92 0.32 15.88 -8.15
N ASN A 93 0.98 14.72 -8.16
CA ASN A 93 0.82 13.70 -7.11
C ASN A 93 1.41 14.15 -5.76
N LEU A 94 2.54 14.86 -5.73
CA LEU A 94 3.15 15.35 -4.49
C LEU A 94 2.34 16.52 -3.89
N GLU A 95 1.83 17.41 -4.75
CA GLU A 95 0.89 18.48 -4.39
C GLU A 95 -0.41 17.88 -3.85
N LEU A 96 -0.98 16.87 -4.53
CA LEU A 96 -2.15 16.12 -4.06
C LEU A 96 -1.92 15.46 -2.70
N LEU A 97 -0.79 14.78 -2.48
CA LEU A 97 -0.46 14.20 -1.16
C LEU A 97 -0.40 15.27 -0.06
N SER A 98 0.17 16.43 -0.37
CA SER A 98 0.28 17.54 0.57
C SER A 98 -1.10 18.11 0.92
N PHE A 99 -1.96 18.30 -0.10
CA PHE A 99 -3.34 18.73 0.07
C PHE A 99 -4.18 17.72 0.88
N LEU A 100 -4.11 16.43 0.55
CA LEU A 100 -4.81 15.35 1.28
C LEU A 100 -4.37 15.29 2.76
N ASN A 101 -3.09 15.56 3.05
CA ASN A 101 -2.59 15.62 4.44
C ASN A 101 -3.08 16.87 5.18
N GLU A 102 -3.13 18.04 4.53
CA GLU A 102 -3.73 19.25 5.12
C GLU A 102 -5.24 19.07 5.38
N TYR A 103 -5.94 18.38 4.46
CA TYR A 103 -7.36 18.10 4.57
C TYR A 103 -7.67 17.15 5.75
N ASP A 104 -6.90 16.06 5.91
CA ASP A 104 -6.99 15.20 7.09
C ASP A 104 -6.61 15.91 8.40
N GLU A 105 -5.70 16.90 8.38
CA GLU A 105 -5.34 17.67 9.57
C GLU A 105 -6.53 18.48 10.08
N LYS A 106 -7.24 19.17 9.18
CA LYS A 106 -8.48 19.90 9.48
C LYS A 106 -9.60 18.95 9.93
N PHE A 107 -9.80 17.84 9.21
CA PHE A 107 -10.79 16.82 9.58
C PHE A 107 -10.50 16.21 10.96
N GLY A 108 -9.24 15.92 11.28
CA GLY A 108 -8.84 15.39 12.59
C GLY A 108 -9.27 16.31 13.74
N ASN A 109 -9.02 17.62 13.58
CA ASN A 109 -9.47 18.63 14.53
C ASN A 109 -11.00 18.73 14.63
N HIS A 110 -11.72 18.60 13.50
CA HIS A 110 -13.19 18.60 13.48
C HIS A 110 -13.78 17.38 14.19
N PHE A 111 -13.21 16.19 13.93
CA PHE A 111 -13.63 14.94 14.57
C PHE A 111 -13.42 14.98 16.08
N ASP A 112 -12.27 15.47 16.55
CA ASP A 112 -12.00 15.62 17.98
C ASP A 112 -12.92 16.66 18.65
N TYR A 113 -13.30 17.72 17.94
CA TYR A 113 -14.32 18.67 18.38
C TYR A 113 -15.70 18.01 18.55
N GLU A 114 -16.20 17.32 17.52
CA GLU A 114 -17.51 16.65 17.60
C GLU A 114 -17.53 15.49 18.60
N LEU A 115 -16.42 14.76 18.75
CA LEU A 115 -16.25 13.76 19.80
C LEU A 115 -16.35 14.39 21.19
N SER A 116 -15.68 15.53 21.41
CA SER A 116 -15.76 16.27 22.66
C SER A 116 -17.19 16.70 22.99
N ARG A 117 -17.95 17.18 22.00
CA ARG A 117 -19.37 17.52 22.13
C ARG A 117 -20.25 16.31 22.41
N TRP A 118 -19.96 15.16 21.79
CA TRP A 118 -20.63 13.90 22.09
C TRP A 118 -20.51 13.57 23.59
N PHE A 119 -19.31 13.67 24.14
CA PHE A 119 -19.03 13.48 25.57
C PHE A 119 -19.71 14.52 26.46
N ALA A 120 -19.62 15.81 26.14
CA ALA A 120 -20.31 16.87 26.88
C ALA A 120 -21.83 16.69 26.88
N SER A 121 -22.39 16.13 25.80
CA SER A 121 -23.84 15.89 25.69
C SER A 121 -24.36 14.69 26.48
N GLN A 122 -23.49 13.77 26.93
CA GLN A 122 -23.86 12.69 27.85
C GLN A 122 -24.48 13.21 29.15
N ILE A 123 -24.08 14.42 29.56
CA ILE A 123 -24.57 15.12 30.75
C ILE A 123 -26.03 15.60 30.56
N LYS A 124 -26.53 15.71 29.33
CA LYS A 124 -27.78 16.40 28.95
C LYS A 124 -28.83 15.50 28.27
N ILE A 125 -29.00 14.24 28.70
CA ILE A 125 -30.15 13.35 28.41
C ILE A 125 -30.68 13.43 26.94
N THR A 126 -29.79 13.46 25.94
CA THR A 126 -30.17 13.34 24.53
C THR A 126 -30.03 11.90 24.02
N SER A 127 -30.63 11.59 22.87
CA SER A 127 -30.48 10.28 22.22
C SER A 127 -29.02 10.06 21.81
N ASN A 128 -28.25 9.35 22.63
CA ASN A 128 -26.85 9.05 22.36
C ASN A 128 -26.63 8.31 21.03
N ALA A 129 -27.60 7.49 20.62
CA ALA A 129 -27.53 6.73 19.37
C ALA A 129 -27.52 7.63 18.13
N GLU A 130 -28.20 8.78 18.17
CA GLU A 130 -28.25 9.75 17.07
C GLU A 130 -26.89 10.43 16.90
N LYS A 131 -26.31 10.93 18.01
CA LYS A 131 -24.98 11.57 18.00
C LYS A 131 -23.82 10.61 17.71
N SER A 132 -23.94 9.34 18.13
CA SER A 132 -22.99 8.32 17.71
C SER A 132 -23.08 8.05 16.21
N GLN A 133 -24.28 8.14 15.61
CA GLN A 133 -24.46 8.03 14.16
C GLN A 133 -23.97 9.27 13.40
N GLU A 134 -24.15 10.48 13.95
CA GLU A 134 -23.58 11.72 13.39
C GLU A 134 -22.05 11.61 13.27
N LEU A 135 -21.36 11.13 14.31
CA LEU A 135 -19.90 10.89 14.27
C LEU A 135 -19.46 9.82 13.26
N LEU A 136 -20.32 8.86 12.94
CA LEU A 136 -20.03 7.85 11.91
C LEU A 136 -20.28 8.41 10.50
N GLY A 137 -21.39 9.14 10.31
CA GLY A 137 -21.69 9.83 9.06
C GLY A 137 -20.62 10.86 8.69
N LEU A 138 -20.07 11.56 9.67
CA LEU A 138 -18.93 12.47 9.47
C LEU A 138 -17.69 11.77 8.86
N LEU A 139 -17.45 10.50 9.21
CA LEU A 139 -16.37 9.70 8.63
C LEU A 139 -16.71 9.23 7.21
N ASP A 140 -17.95 8.80 6.99
CA ASP A 140 -18.46 8.41 5.66
C ASP A 140 -18.41 9.60 4.67
N ASP A 141 -18.82 10.79 5.09
CA ASP A 141 -18.78 12.04 4.29
C ASP A 141 -17.34 12.42 3.94
N HIS A 142 -16.41 12.36 4.91
CA HIS A 142 -14.99 12.61 4.68
C HIS A 142 -14.33 11.55 3.78
N ASP A 143 -14.77 10.29 3.85
CA ASP A 143 -14.29 9.25 2.91
C ASP A 143 -14.78 9.57 1.50
N ALA A 144 -16.06 9.92 1.32
CA ALA A 144 -16.65 10.28 0.03
C ALA A 144 -16.01 11.54 -0.61
N GLU A 145 -15.68 12.56 0.18
CA GLU A 145 -14.99 13.74 -0.32
C GLU A 145 -13.55 13.43 -0.72
N MET A 146 -12.83 12.65 0.10
CA MET A 146 -11.48 12.20 -0.22
C MET A 146 -11.42 11.31 -1.47
N GLU A 147 -12.44 10.46 -1.70
CA GLU A 147 -12.62 9.74 -2.97
C GLU A 147 -12.80 10.71 -4.15
N SER A 148 -13.62 11.75 -3.99
CA SER A 148 -13.88 12.76 -5.02
C SER A 148 -12.63 13.60 -5.35
N ILE A 149 -11.83 13.97 -4.34
CA ILE A 149 -10.58 14.72 -4.48
C ILE A 149 -9.51 13.87 -5.21
N ALA A 150 -9.33 12.62 -4.77
CA ALA A 150 -8.25 11.76 -5.27
C ALA A 150 -8.62 11.00 -6.56
N GLY A 151 -9.90 10.89 -6.91
CA GLY A 151 -10.39 10.16 -8.09
C GLY A 151 -10.24 8.63 -7.99
N ILE A 152 -10.10 8.10 -6.77
CA ILE A 152 -9.93 6.68 -6.44
C ILE A 152 -10.79 6.31 -5.22
N THR A 153 -11.05 5.03 -4.97
CA THR A 153 -11.87 4.62 -3.83
C THR A 153 -11.11 4.73 -2.50
N SER A 154 -11.84 4.88 -1.39
CA SER A 154 -11.35 4.94 -0.01
C SER A 154 -10.51 3.70 0.34
N GLU A 155 -10.95 2.51 -0.09
CA GLU A 155 -10.18 1.26 0.00
C GLU A 155 -8.81 1.31 -0.70
N GLN A 156 -8.68 2.11 -1.77
CA GLN A 156 -7.44 2.30 -2.53
C GLN A 156 -6.61 3.48 -2.03
N LEU A 157 -7.24 4.44 -1.33
CA LEU A 157 -6.64 5.72 -0.98
C LEU A 157 -5.45 5.58 -0.02
N ASP A 158 -5.58 4.77 1.04
CA ASP A 158 -4.48 4.51 1.98
C ASP A 158 -3.26 3.91 1.25
N ASP A 159 -3.49 2.87 0.44
CA ASP A 159 -2.47 2.15 -0.32
C ASP A 159 -1.80 3.05 -1.38
N PHE A 160 -2.58 3.89 -2.05
CA PHE A 160 -2.07 4.91 -2.96
C PHE A 160 -1.18 5.92 -2.23
N ARG A 161 -1.66 6.50 -1.13
CA ARG A 161 -0.94 7.56 -0.41
C ARG A 161 0.38 7.04 0.18
N GLU A 162 0.35 5.87 0.80
CA GLU A 162 1.54 5.20 1.31
C GLU A 162 2.55 4.88 0.19
N LYS A 163 2.11 4.30 -0.92
CA LYS A 163 3.00 3.96 -2.05
C LYS A 163 3.60 5.20 -2.70
N GLN A 164 2.82 6.25 -2.94
CA GLN A 164 3.32 7.48 -3.58
C GLN A 164 4.31 8.21 -2.66
N SER A 165 3.95 8.44 -1.39
CA SER A 165 4.84 9.12 -0.44
C SER A 165 6.14 8.36 -0.21
N TYR A 166 6.09 7.02 -0.07
CA TYR A 166 7.30 6.19 -0.01
C TYR A 166 8.09 6.18 -1.32
N ALA A 167 7.44 6.17 -2.48
CA ALA A 167 8.11 6.23 -3.79
C ALA A 167 8.88 7.54 -3.96
N PHE A 168 8.32 8.69 -3.55
CA PHE A 168 9.04 9.97 -3.59
C PHE A 168 10.24 9.97 -2.67
N LEU A 169 10.05 9.58 -1.40
CA LEU A 169 11.14 9.52 -0.42
C LEU A 169 12.26 8.58 -0.86
N SER A 170 11.95 7.34 -1.25
CA SER A 170 12.95 6.38 -1.71
C SER A 170 13.67 6.83 -2.99
N THR A 171 12.95 7.45 -3.94
CA THR A 171 13.56 8.00 -5.17
C THR A 171 14.53 9.15 -4.86
N ALA A 172 14.18 10.03 -3.92
CA ALA A 172 15.07 11.13 -3.51
C ALA A 172 16.35 10.62 -2.83
N VAL A 173 16.23 9.62 -1.94
CA VAL A 173 17.38 8.96 -1.30
C VAL A 173 18.26 8.27 -2.35
N LEU A 174 17.68 7.48 -3.25
CA LEU A 174 18.43 6.76 -4.30
C LEU A 174 19.16 7.70 -5.28
N ASN A 175 18.61 8.89 -5.54
CA ASN A 175 19.22 9.89 -6.40
C ASN A 175 20.24 10.79 -5.69
N ASN A 176 20.50 10.59 -4.39
CA ASN A 176 21.32 11.46 -3.55
C ASN A 176 20.84 12.93 -3.60
N ALA A 177 19.53 13.13 -3.45
CA ALA A 177 18.94 14.46 -3.29
C ALA A 177 19.51 15.19 -2.05
N THR A 178 19.30 16.51 -1.97
CA THR A 178 19.78 17.29 -0.84
C THR A 178 19.09 16.91 0.47
N GLU A 179 19.76 17.16 1.60
CA GLU A 179 19.23 16.86 2.94
C GLU A 179 17.87 17.54 3.21
N ASP A 180 17.67 18.77 2.70
CA ASP A 180 16.41 19.52 2.78
C ASP A 180 15.29 18.89 1.94
N GLU A 181 15.59 18.42 0.72
CA GLU A 181 14.62 17.71 -0.13
C GLU A 181 14.21 16.37 0.49
N VAL A 182 15.17 15.59 1.01
CA VAL A 182 14.88 14.33 1.70
C VAL A 182 14.10 14.59 3.00
N GLY A 183 14.46 15.62 3.77
CA GLY A 183 13.76 16.01 4.99
C GLY A 183 12.27 16.34 4.76
N LYS A 184 11.95 17.10 3.71
CA LYS A 184 10.56 17.40 3.31
C LYS A 184 9.78 16.15 2.92
N LEU A 185 10.42 15.21 2.21
CA LEU A 185 9.79 13.96 1.80
C LEU A 185 9.62 12.98 2.95
N VAL A 186 10.54 12.99 3.93
CA VAL A 186 10.35 12.31 5.22
C VAL A 186 9.12 12.88 5.93
N GLU A 187 8.99 14.20 6.06
CA GLU A 187 7.82 14.84 6.68
C GLU A 187 6.52 14.42 5.97
N ILE A 188 6.44 14.52 4.65
CA ILE A 188 5.25 14.12 3.88
C ILE A 188 4.91 12.64 4.12
N TYR A 189 5.89 11.74 4.13
CA TYR A 189 5.68 10.33 4.42
C TYR A 189 5.16 10.10 5.86
N MET A 190 5.75 10.78 6.86
CA MET A 190 5.33 10.65 8.26
C MET A 190 3.93 11.23 8.52
N ARG A 191 3.59 12.38 7.91
CA ARG A 191 2.24 12.95 7.94
C ARG A 191 1.23 11.96 7.34
N THR A 192 1.52 11.45 6.15
CA THR A 192 0.68 10.47 5.44
C THR A 192 0.41 9.24 6.30
N MET A 193 1.46 8.60 6.84
CA MET A 193 1.31 7.42 7.69
C MET A 193 0.59 7.73 9.01
N THR A 194 0.73 8.95 9.54
CA THR A 194 0.00 9.38 10.74
C THR A 194 -1.50 9.50 10.46
N PHE A 195 -1.91 10.07 9.33
CA PHE A 195 -3.33 10.20 9.00
C PHE A 195 -3.99 8.87 8.62
N ILE A 196 -3.29 7.98 7.90
CA ILE A 196 -3.75 6.60 7.67
C ILE A 196 -4.02 5.90 9.03
N ARG A 197 -3.09 6.03 9.99
CA ARG A 197 -3.24 5.50 11.36
C ARG A 197 -4.40 6.17 12.12
N ALA A 198 -4.49 7.50 12.08
CA ALA A 198 -5.51 8.28 12.77
C ALA A 198 -6.91 7.90 12.28
N ARG A 199 -7.12 7.76 10.97
CA ARG A 199 -8.42 7.37 10.39
C ARG A 199 -8.90 6.01 10.90
N LYS A 200 -8.00 5.03 11.12
CA LYS A 200 -8.38 3.74 11.74
C LYS A 200 -8.78 3.89 13.21
N LEU A 201 -8.16 4.80 13.96
CA LEU A 201 -8.56 5.12 15.34
C LEU A 201 -9.90 5.89 15.41
N GLN A 202 -10.17 6.79 14.47
CA GLN A 202 -11.46 7.48 14.36
C GLN A 202 -12.58 6.48 14.04
N ASN A 203 -12.37 5.62 13.04
CA ASN A 203 -13.30 4.54 12.68
C ASN A 203 -13.54 3.56 13.84
N PHE A 204 -12.51 3.17 14.60
CA PHE A 204 -12.67 2.42 15.83
C PHE A 204 -13.58 3.14 16.83
N THR A 205 -13.28 4.42 17.10
CA THR A 205 -13.95 5.24 18.10
C THR A 205 -15.43 5.42 17.77
N ALA A 206 -15.76 5.89 16.56
CA ALA A 206 -17.14 6.04 16.11
C ALA A 206 -17.89 4.68 16.09
N SER A 207 -17.28 3.62 15.55
CA SER A 207 -17.88 2.28 15.56
C SER A 207 -18.16 1.76 16.97
N PHE A 208 -17.26 2.00 17.91
CA PHE A 208 -17.44 1.63 19.32
C PHE A 208 -18.56 2.45 19.98
N LEU A 209 -18.69 3.75 19.67
CA LEU A 209 -19.77 4.61 20.16
C LEU A 209 -21.16 4.19 19.64
N VAL A 210 -21.25 3.62 18.44
CA VAL A 210 -22.51 3.14 17.85
C VAL A 210 -22.84 1.71 18.32
N GLN A 211 -21.88 0.78 18.28
CA GLN A 211 -22.09 -0.66 18.52
C GLN A 211 -20.95 -1.30 19.36
N PRO A 212 -20.84 -0.98 20.66
CA PRO A 212 -19.73 -1.44 21.53
C PRO A 212 -19.53 -2.97 21.57
N TRP A 213 -20.59 -3.75 21.35
CA TRP A 213 -20.56 -5.22 21.40
C TRP A 213 -20.13 -5.88 20.08
N LYS A 214 -20.02 -5.12 18.99
CA LYS A 214 -19.50 -5.62 17.70
C LYS A 214 -18.03 -5.26 17.50
N THR A 215 -17.62 -4.08 17.91
CA THR A 215 -16.26 -3.56 17.75
C THR A 215 -15.28 -4.27 18.69
N ARG A 216 -14.34 -5.05 18.15
CA ARG A 216 -13.31 -5.74 18.94
C ARG A 216 -11.99 -4.97 18.87
N LEU A 217 -11.30 -4.86 20.00
CA LEU A 217 -10.00 -4.20 20.11
C LEU A 217 -8.96 -4.81 19.15
N SER A 218 -8.93 -6.15 19.07
CA SER A 218 -8.05 -6.94 18.20
C SER A 218 -8.14 -6.58 16.72
N ASP A 219 -9.31 -6.13 16.25
CA ASP A 219 -9.55 -5.88 14.83
C ASP A 219 -8.84 -4.59 14.35
N PHE A 220 -8.38 -3.76 15.30
CA PHE A 220 -7.69 -2.49 15.05
C PHE A 220 -6.23 -2.50 15.55
N GLU A 221 -5.93 -3.22 16.64
CA GLU A 221 -4.57 -3.31 17.22
C GLU A 221 -3.51 -3.72 16.18
N ASP A 222 -3.74 -4.82 15.46
CA ASP A 222 -2.84 -5.32 14.41
C ASP A 222 -2.61 -4.30 13.29
N ILE A 223 -3.63 -3.51 12.93
CA ILE A 223 -3.57 -2.50 11.87
C ILE A 223 -2.69 -1.32 12.32
N LEU A 224 -2.84 -0.88 13.57
CA LEU A 224 -2.09 0.24 14.14
C LEU A 224 -0.62 -0.14 14.38
N ILE A 225 -0.37 -1.35 14.90
CA ILE A 225 0.99 -1.90 15.02
C ILE A 225 1.65 -2.05 13.64
N SER A 226 0.88 -2.42 12.61
CA SER A 226 1.37 -2.50 11.23
C SER A 226 1.72 -1.11 10.66
N ALA A 227 0.99 -0.05 11.00
CA ALA A 227 1.34 1.32 10.60
C ALA A 227 2.69 1.76 11.21
N ASP A 228 2.85 1.67 12.54
CA ASP A 228 4.11 2.00 13.23
C ASP A 228 5.29 1.20 12.68
N ARG A 229 5.10 -0.11 12.47
CA ARG A 229 6.16 -0.99 11.94
C ARG A 229 6.59 -0.55 10.55
N ARG A 230 5.66 -0.25 9.65
CA ARG A 230 5.98 0.16 8.28
C ARG A 230 6.75 1.48 8.23
N VAL A 231 6.44 2.43 9.11
CA VAL A 231 7.23 3.66 9.27
C VAL A 231 8.67 3.35 9.73
N LEU A 232 8.83 2.55 10.79
CA LEU A 232 10.16 2.20 11.29
C LEU A 232 10.96 1.40 10.26
N ASP A 233 10.33 0.47 9.54
CA ASP A 233 10.94 -0.29 8.46
C ASP A 233 11.36 0.62 7.30
N ALA A 234 10.56 1.63 6.93
CA ALA A 234 10.94 2.63 5.93
C ALA A 234 12.15 3.47 6.37
N ILE A 235 12.18 3.98 7.61
CA ILE A 235 13.32 4.74 8.15
C ILE A 235 14.60 3.90 8.17
N ASN A 236 14.50 2.62 8.56
CA ASN A 236 15.66 1.74 8.72
C ASN A 236 16.15 1.13 7.40
N SER A 237 15.27 0.93 6.41
CA SER A 237 15.61 0.28 5.12
C SER A 237 16.20 1.25 4.09
N LEU A 238 15.92 2.54 4.19
CA LEU A 238 16.49 3.56 3.32
C LEU A 238 17.92 3.92 3.76
N ASP A 239 18.82 4.10 2.78
CA ASP A 239 20.22 4.47 3.01
C ASP A 239 20.39 5.98 3.26
N MET A 240 19.57 6.51 4.18
CA MET A 240 19.63 7.89 4.65
C MET A 240 20.75 8.07 5.68
N LEU A 241 21.28 9.29 5.75
CA LEU A 241 22.21 9.73 6.79
C LEU A 241 21.62 9.51 8.20
N ASP A 242 22.46 9.18 9.17
CA ASP A 242 22.02 8.84 10.54
C ASP A 242 21.31 10.02 11.25
N ASN A 243 21.67 11.27 10.92
CA ASN A 243 21.00 12.45 11.45
C ASN A 243 19.56 12.59 10.91
N LEU A 244 19.34 12.35 9.61
CA LEU A 244 18.01 12.28 9.00
C LEU A 244 17.18 11.13 9.60
N LYS A 245 17.79 9.96 9.85
CA LYS A 245 17.10 8.83 10.51
C LYS A 245 16.68 9.18 11.94
N SER A 246 17.53 9.89 12.69
CA SER A 246 17.19 10.37 14.03
C SER A 246 16.05 11.38 14.00
N LEU A 247 16.11 12.37 13.10
CA LEU A 247 15.08 13.39 12.92
C LEU A 247 13.74 12.77 12.48
N ALA A 248 13.77 11.78 11.56
CA ALA A 248 12.60 11.06 11.12
C ALA A 248 11.88 10.32 12.27
N LYS A 249 12.64 9.69 13.18
CA LYS A 249 12.10 9.02 14.37
C LYS A 249 11.52 9.99 15.39
N GLU A 250 12.22 11.10 15.64
CA GLU A 250 11.75 12.15 16.56
C GLU A 250 10.48 12.83 16.04
N PHE A 251 10.47 13.18 14.74
CA PHE A 251 9.29 13.69 14.06
C PHE A 251 8.14 12.69 14.12
N TRP A 252 8.35 11.42 13.74
CA TRP A 252 7.31 10.39 13.82
C TRP A 252 6.73 10.29 15.23
N LYS A 253 7.59 10.20 16.26
CA LYS A 253 7.15 10.07 17.65
C LYS A 253 6.30 11.27 18.11
N SER A 254 6.73 12.49 17.80
CA SER A 254 6.03 13.72 18.21
C SER A 254 4.76 13.97 17.38
N TYR A 255 4.82 13.76 16.07
CA TYR A 255 3.70 14.04 15.18
C TYR A 255 2.58 13.01 15.36
N SER A 256 2.93 11.72 15.48
CA SER A 256 1.94 10.66 15.73
C SER A 256 1.29 10.78 17.12
N SER A 257 2.01 11.28 18.14
CA SER A 257 1.45 11.54 19.47
C SER A 257 0.48 12.71 19.45
N ALA A 258 0.87 13.84 18.87
CA ALA A 258 0.03 15.03 18.76
C ALA A 258 -1.27 14.80 17.95
N HIS A 259 -1.20 13.96 16.91
CA HIS A 259 -2.34 13.60 16.05
C HIS A 259 -2.89 12.20 16.35
N THR A 260 -2.99 11.82 17.64
CA THR A 260 -3.75 10.64 18.06
C THR A 260 -5.19 11.06 18.40
N PRO A 261 -6.18 10.76 17.54
CA PRO A 261 -7.55 11.27 17.73
C PRO A 261 -8.20 10.67 18.97
N GLY A 262 -9.04 11.47 19.63
CA GLY A 262 -9.81 11.11 20.82
C GLY A 262 -9.03 10.93 22.12
N ILE A 263 -7.69 11.05 22.12
CA ILE A 263 -6.86 11.02 23.32
C ILE A 263 -5.87 12.19 23.36
N LYS A 264 -5.83 12.92 24.48
CA LYS A 264 -4.76 13.89 24.77
C LYS A 264 -3.40 13.19 24.82
N GLU A 265 -2.38 13.84 24.26
CA GLU A 265 -0.99 13.39 24.30
C GLU A 265 -0.53 12.97 25.71
N SER A 266 -0.89 13.74 26.75
CA SER A 266 -0.56 13.45 28.15
C SER A 266 -1.17 12.16 28.72
N CYS A 267 -2.09 11.52 28.00
CA CYS A 267 -2.72 10.25 28.36
C CYS A 267 -2.29 9.08 27.47
N LEU A 268 -1.45 9.31 26.45
CA LEU A 268 -0.84 8.27 25.66
C LEU A 268 0.18 7.48 26.47
N VAL A 269 0.32 6.20 26.15
CA VAL A 269 1.32 5.32 26.75
C VAL A 269 2.16 4.69 25.65
N TYR A 270 3.47 4.62 25.91
CA TYR A 270 4.46 3.99 25.04
C TYR A 270 4.87 2.65 25.65
N ARG A 271 5.14 1.64 24.82
CA ARG A 271 5.64 0.35 25.33
C ARG A 271 7.01 0.55 25.98
N SER A 272 7.28 -0.21 27.05
CA SER A 272 8.54 -0.10 27.78
C SER A 272 9.75 -0.31 26.87
N ASN A 273 10.59 0.72 26.75
CA ASN A 273 11.77 0.78 25.86
C ASN A 273 11.48 0.74 24.35
N SER A 274 10.29 1.14 23.87
CA SER A 274 10.06 1.35 22.43
C SER A 274 9.83 2.81 22.06
N GLU A 275 10.01 3.10 20.76
CA GLU A 275 9.62 4.37 20.12
C GLU A 275 8.14 4.35 19.68
N THR A 276 7.41 3.25 19.95
CA THR A 276 6.04 2.98 19.48
C THR A 276 5.01 3.16 20.59
N LEU A 277 3.80 3.51 20.21
CA LEU A 277 2.68 3.61 21.16
C LEU A 277 2.17 2.22 21.57
N ASP A 278 1.58 2.12 22.76
CA ASP A 278 0.98 0.88 23.25
C ASP A 278 -0.52 0.83 22.88
N TYR A 279 -0.82 0.28 21.71
CA TYR A 279 -2.18 0.30 21.16
C TYR A 279 -3.20 -0.48 22.00
N ASP A 280 -2.80 -1.53 22.70
CA ASP A 280 -3.66 -2.22 23.67
C ASP A 280 -4.17 -1.25 24.73
N GLU A 281 -3.25 -0.49 25.34
CA GLU A 281 -3.59 0.43 26.41
C GLU A 281 -4.31 1.68 25.89
N ILE A 282 -3.97 2.17 24.70
CA ILE A 282 -4.67 3.30 24.05
C ILE A 282 -6.11 2.91 23.72
N LEU A 283 -6.35 1.78 23.07
CA LEU A 283 -7.69 1.34 22.69
C LEU A 283 -8.54 1.00 23.92
N ASP A 284 -7.95 0.40 24.97
CA ASP A 284 -8.66 0.20 26.24
C ASP A 284 -8.91 1.53 26.98
N ARG A 285 -8.01 2.51 26.93
CA ARG A 285 -8.24 3.87 27.46
C ARG A 285 -9.37 4.59 26.73
N ILE A 286 -9.47 4.52 25.40
CA ILE A 286 -10.62 5.05 24.63
C ILE A 286 -11.90 4.36 25.13
N ARG A 287 -11.90 3.03 25.16
CA ARG A 287 -13.05 2.23 25.62
C ARG A 287 -13.48 2.57 27.04
N VAL A 288 -12.54 2.69 27.98
CA VAL A 288 -12.82 3.03 29.38
C VAL A 288 -13.31 4.47 29.49
N ALA A 289 -12.72 5.42 28.75
CA ALA A 289 -13.21 6.80 28.70
C ALA A 289 -14.66 6.88 28.21
N ILE A 290 -15.02 6.13 27.16
CA ILE A 290 -16.39 6.00 26.65
C ILE A 290 -17.31 5.34 27.68
N MET A 291 -16.94 4.16 28.20
CA MET A 291 -17.80 3.37 29.10
C MET A 291 -18.00 4.00 30.48
N MET A 292 -16.98 4.71 31.00
CA MET A 292 -16.98 5.34 32.33
C MET A 292 -17.22 6.86 32.27
N GLN A 293 -17.38 7.43 31.06
CA GLN A 293 -17.58 8.87 30.82
C GLN A 293 -16.45 9.76 31.40
N VAL A 294 -15.20 9.27 31.33
CA VAL A 294 -14.02 9.96 31.89
C VAL A 294 -13.43 10.93 30.89
N THR A 295 -13.73 12.23 31.06
CA THR A 295 -13.31 13.29 30.14
C THR A 295 -11.88 13.78 30.32
N SER A 296 -11.15 13.35 31.36
CA SER A 296 -9.81 13.87 31.67
C SER A 296 -8.80 13.69 30.54
N CYS A 297 -8.92 12.60 29.77
CA CYS A 297 -8.03 12.22 28.67
C CYS A 297 -8.58 12.56 27.28
N ILE A 298 -9.76 13.18 27.18
CA ILE A 298 -10.41 13.51 25.91
C ILE A 298 -10.02 14.94 25.56
N PRO A 299 -9.59 15.24 24.31
CA PRO A 299 -9.31 16.61 23.87
C PRO A 299 -10.37 17.61 24.35
N PRO A 300 -10.00 18.85 24.71
CA PRO A 300 -11.00 19.88 25.03
C PRO A 300 -11.78 20.26 23.76
N GLU A 301 -13.00 20.76 23.93
CA GLU A 301 -13.73 21.43 22.83
C GLU A 301 -12.86 22.58 22.30
N TYR A 302 -12.54 22.54 21.00
CA TYR A 302 -11.70 23.55 20.36
C TYR A 302 -12.50 24.83 20.10
N GLU A 303 -12.31 25.86 20.94
CA GLU A 303 -13.07 27.12 20.91
C GLU A 303 -13.00 27.88 19.54
N GLY A 304 -12.07 27.52 18.65
CA GLY A 304 -11.95 28.12 17.32
C GLY A 304 -12.94 27.61 16.26
N TRP A 305 -13.48 26.38 16.40
CA TRP A 305 -14.27 25.74 15.34
C TRP A 305 -15.62 26.44 15.09
N ASP A 306 -16.31 26.84 16.16
CA ASP A 306 -17.62 27.49 16.11
C ASP A 306 -17.60 28.94 15.56
N SER A 307 -16.43 29.56 15.41
CA SER A 307 -16.32 31.02 15.18
C SER A 307 -15.65 31.46 13.88
N VAL A 308 -14.94 30.59 13.16
CA VAL A 308 -14.18 30.97 11.94
C VAL A 308 -14.32 29.97 10.78
N GLU A 309 -14.32 28.66 11.03
CA GLU A 309 -14.21 27.67 9.94
C GLU A 309 -15.55 27.17 9.40
N LYS A 310 -16.64 27.26 10.15
CA LYS A 310 -17.96 26.85 9.65
C LYS A 310 -18.40 27.62 8.40
N THR A 311 -18.14 28.93 8.36
CA THR A 311 -18.34 29.75 7.15
C THR A 311 -17.37 29.41 6.02
N LYS A 312 -16.19 28.86 6.31
CA LYS A 312 -15.18 28.55 5.29
C LYS A 312 -15.41 27.19 4.64
N TYR A 313 -15.80 26.17 5.41
CA TYR A 313 -16.24 24.88 4.90
C TYR A 313 -17.58 24.97 4.12
N GLU A 314 -18.45 25.93 4.44
CA GLU A 314 -19.69 26.17 3.69
C GLU A 314 -19.51 27.12 2.48
N GLU A 315 -18.51 28.03 2.47
CA GLU A 315 -18.22 28.91 1.32
C GLU A 315 -17.17 28.35 0.33
N GLU A 316 -16.31 27.43 0.77
CA GLU A 316 -15.46 26.59 -0.11
C GLU A 316 -16.26 25.37 -0.62
N ASP A 317 -17.53 25.56 -1.01
CA ASP A 317 -18.25 24.67 -1.94
C ASP A 317 -17.52 24.73 -3.28
N PHE A 318 -16.47 23.91 -3.38
CA PHE A 318 -15.47 23.97 -4.44
C PHE A 318 -16.16 23.96 -5.79
N GLY A 319 -15.86 24.98 -6.60
CA GLY A 319 -16.36 25.15 -7.96
C GLY A 319 -15.87 24.06 -8.92
N ILE A 320 -16.25 22.82 -8.67
CA ILE A 320 -16.21 21.71 -9.61
C ILE A 320 -17.23 22.05 -10.69
N HIS A 321 -16.80 22.88 -11.63
CA HIS A 321 -17.48 23.07 -12.90
C HIS A 321 -17.59 21.71 -13.58
N LYS A 322 -18.73 21.05 -13.37
CA LYS A 322 -19.24 20.03 -14.29
C LYS A 322 -19.52 20.75 -15.60
N GLU A 323 -18.54 20.73 -16.50
CA GLU A 323 -18.80 21.07 -17.90
C GLU A 323 -19.87 20.11 -18.45
N PRO A 324 -20.81 20.62 -19.28
CA PRO A 324 -22.07 19.93 -19.62
C PRO A 324 -21.94 18.79 -20.63
#